data_AF-E4YCE6-F1
#
_entry.id   AF-E4YCE6-F1
#
_cell.length_a   1.000
_cell.length_b   1.000
_cell.length_c   1.000
_cell.angle_alpha   90.00
_cell.angle_beta   90.00
_cell.angle_gamma   90.00
#
_symmetry.space_group_name_H-M   'P 1'
#
loop_
_entity.id
_entity.type
_entity.pdbx_description
1 polymer ?
#
loop_
_entity_poly.entity_id
_entity_poly.type
_entity_poly.pdbx_seq_one_letter_code
_entity_poly.pdbx_strand_id
1 'polypeptide(L)' 'MNVHFPQSEEARAEAECLMNTNHMFRSAKDGFPLAGLMQDHVIAGAMMCVRAIFKPISDQFQIQAK' A
#
# COMPACT_ATOMS: atom_id res chain seq x y z
N MET A 1 -18.59 -5.58 1.23
CA MET A 1 -18.15 -4.17 1.29
C MET A 1 -19.04 -3.40 0.34
N ASN A 2 -19.54 -2.24 0.75
CA ASN A 2 -20.41 -1.42 -0.10
C ASN A 2 -19.57 -0.33 -0.77
N VAL A 3 -19.99 0.09 -1.97
CA VAL A 3 -19.37 1.19 -2.71
C VAL A 3 -20.41 2.29 -2.87
N HIS A 4 -20.02 3.51 -2.51
CA HIS A 4 -20.84 4.70 -2.64
C HIS A 4 -20.21 5.63 -3.68
N PHE A 5 -21.04 6.14 -4.60
CA PHE A 5 -20.59 7.03 -5.68
C PHE A 5 -21.04 8.47 -5.39
N PRO A 6 -20.11 9.42 -5.20
CA PRO A 6 -20.44 10.84 -4.98
C PRO A 6 -21.14 11.44 -6.20
N GLN A 7 -22.22 12.22 -5.98
CA GLN A 7 -22.99 12.85 -7.07
C GLN A 7 -22.85 14.38 -7.15
N SER A 8 -22.12 15.00 -6.22
CA SER A 8 -21.85 16.44 -6.23
C SER A 8 -20.34 16.71 -6.21
N GLU A 9 -19.93 17.89 -6.68
CA GLU A 9 -18.52 18.27 -6.69
C GLU A 9 -17.96 18.46 -5.27
N GLU A 10 -18.80 18.89 -4.32
CA GLU A 10 -18.42 19.01 -2.91
C GLU A 10 -18.14 17.63 -2.30
N ALA A 11 -19.02 16.66 -2.54
CA ALA A 11 -18.85 15.29 -2.07
C ALA A 11 -17.64 14.61 -2.73
N ARG A 12 -17.37 14.91 -4.01
CA ARG A 12 -16.17 14.43 -4.72
C ARG A 12 -14.90 15.00 -4.11
N ALA A 13 -14.86 16.31 -3.87
CA ALA A 13 -13.72 16.98 -3.24
C ALA A 13 -13.48 16.46 -1.82
N GLU A 14 -14.53 16.23 -1.02
CA GLU A 14 -14.42 15.65 0.32
C GLU A 14 -13.85 14.23 0.27
N ALA A 15 -14.33 13.40 -0.64
CA ALA A 15 -13.84 12.03 -0.81
C ALA A 15 -12.35 11.99 -1.23
N GLU A 16 -11.93 12.85 -2.16
CA GLU A 16 -10.56 12.90 -2.67
C GLU A 16 -9.58 13.58 -1.68
N CYS A 17 -10.00 14.67 -1.04
CA CYS A 17 -9.11 15.50 -0.23
C CYS A 17 -9.11 15.14 1.25
N LEU A 18 -10.22 14.65 1.83
CA LEU A 18 -10.33 14.38 3.27
C LEU A 18 -10.40 12.89 3.57
N MET A 19 -11.25 12.16 2.86
CA MET A 19 -11.58 10.76 3.18
C MET A 19 -10.77 9.73 2.39
N ASN A 20 -9.73 10.16 1.68
CA ASN A 20 -8.89 9.23 0.92
C ASN A 20 -8.09 8.31 1.86
N THR A 21 -7.72 7.14 1.35
CA THR A 21 -6.99 6.11 2.11
C THR A 21 -5.58 6.55 2.51
N ASN A 22 -4.95 7.44 1.75
CA ASN A 22 -3.61 7.95 2.05
C ASN A 22 -3.61 8.87 3.28
N HIS A 23 -4.64 9.70 3.44
CA HIS A 23 -4.83 10.56 4.61
C HIS A 23 -5.22 9.76 5.86
N MET A 24 -5.83 8.60 5.69
CA MET A 24 -6.25 7.70 6.76
C MET A 24 -5.23 6.60 7.11
N PHE A 25 -3.96 6.75 6.72
CA PHE A 25 -2.94 5.75 7.04
C PHE A 25 -2.70 5.58 8.54
N ARG A 26 -2.87 6.65 9.33
CA ARG A 26 -2.68 6.65 10.79
C ARG A 26 -4.02 6.62 11.50
N SER A 27 -4.09 5.83 12.56
CA SER A 27 -5.25 5.80 13.45
C SER A 27 -5.39 7.13 14.19
N ALA A 28 -6.57 7.73 14.14
CA ALA A 28 -6.89 8.94 14.90
C ALA A 28 -6.87 8.72 16.42
N LYS A 29 -6.98 7.46 16.88
CA LYS A 29 -7.02 7.11 18.30
C LYS A 29 -5.64 7.16 18.94
N ASP A 30 -4.70 6.41 18.37
CA ASP A 30 -3.39 6.12 18.99
C ASP A 30 -2.21 6.44 18.05
N GLY A 31 -2.47 6.98 16.85
CA GLY A 31 -1.43 7.36 15.88
C GLY A 31 -0.74 6.21 15.14
N PHE A 32 -0.99 4.95 15.54
CA PHE A 32 -0.42 3.76 14.89
C PHE A 32 -0.89 3.59 13.44
N PRO A 33 -0.06 3.01 12.56
CA PRO A 33 -0.43 2.74 11.18
C PRO A 33 -1.56 1.70 11.09
N LEU A 34 -2.55 1.97 10.23
CA LEU A 34 -3.69 1.08 9.98
C LEU A 34 -3.46 0.12 8.81
N ALA A 35 -2.70 0.54 7.81
CA ALA A 35 -2.41 -0.26 6.62
C ALA A 35 -0.98 -0.80 6.66
N GLY A 36 -0.82 -2.05 6.24
CA GLY A 36 0.47 -2.73 6.15
C GLY A 36 0.42 -3.86 5.13
N LEU A 37 1.58 -4.23 4.61
CA LEU A 37 1.70 -5.42 3.75
C LEU A 37 1.48 -6.68 4.60
N MET A 38 0.68 -7.61 4.10
CA MET A 38 0.32 -8.85 4.79
C MET A 38 0.58 -10.08 3.92
N GLN A 39 0.51 -11.25 4.57
CA GLN A 39 0.61 -12.57 3.94
C GLN A 39 1.94 -12.74 3.18
N ASP A 40 1.84 -13.09 1.89
CA ASP A 40 2.98 -13.41 1.04
C ASP A 40 3.98 -12.26 0.92
N HIS A 41 3.53 -11.01 1.03
CA HIS A 41 4.41 -9.84 0.97
C HIS A 41 5.42 -9.83 2.14
N VAL A 42 4.99 -10.26 3.33
CA VAL A 42 5.86 -10.29 4.51
C VAL A 42 6.90 -11.41 4.35
N ILE A 43 6.45 -12.58 3.88
CA ILE A 43 7.32 -13.75 3.67
C ILE A 43 8.31 -13.49 2.54
N ALA A 44 7.83 -13.00 1.41
CA ALA A 44 8.66 -12.63 0.26
C ALA A 44 9.67 -11.52 0.63
N GLY A 45 9.24 -10.50 1.36
CA GLY A 45 10.12 -9.45 1.87
C GLY A 45 11.24 -10.00 2.76
N ALA A 46 10.90 -10.88 3.70
CA ALA A 46 11.89 -11.53 4.56
C ALA A 46 12.88 -12.39 3.75
N MET A 47 12.39 -13.19 2.80
CA MET A 47 13.23 -14.02 1.93
C MET A 47 14.15 -13.15 1.07
N MET A 48 13.65 -12.12 0.40
CA MET A 48 14.45 -11.23 -0.46
C MET A 48 15.56 -10.50 0.30
N CYS A 49 15.40 -10.27 1.60
CA CYS A 49 16.40 -9.61 2.45
C CYS A 49 17.41 -10.56 3.10
N VAL A 50 17.37 -11.86 2.82
CA VAL A 50 18.37 -12.82 3.33
C VAL A 50 19.71 -12.59 2.62
N ARG A 51 20.76 -12.30 3.39
CA ARG A 51 22.14 -11.98 2.91
C ARG A 51 22.74 -12.99 1.92
N ALA A 52 22.27 -14.23 1.91
CA ALA A 52 22.80 -15.30 1.07
C ALA A 52 22.02 -15.52 -0.23
N ILE A 53 20.98 -14.74 -0.52
CA ILE A 53 20.24 -14.86 -1.77
C ILE A 53 20.91 -14.02 -2.86
N PHE A 54 21.59 -14.71 -3.78
CA PHE A 54 22.10 -14.11 -5.01
C PHE A 54 21.06 -14.26 -6.11
N LYS A 55 20.63 -13.12 -6.69
CA LYS A 55 19.80 -13.09 -7.88
C LYS A 55 20.68 -12.83 -9.11
N PRO A 56 20.54 -13.60 -10.21
CA PRO A 56 21.24 -13.32 -11.45
C PRO A 56 20.76 -11.98 -12.04
N ILE A 57 21.65 -11.29 -12.75
CA ILE A 57 21.41 -9.95 -13.34
C ILE A 57 20.19 -9.93 -14.28
N SER A 58 19.87 -11.05 -14.95
CA SER A 58 18.68 -11.19 -15.80
C SER A 58 17.37 -10.94 -15.06
N ASP A 59 17.30 -11.34 -13.79
CA ASP A 59 16.08 -11.27 -12.99
C ASP A 59 15.90 -9.85 -12.40
N GLN A 60 17.00 -9.09 -12.28
CA GLN A 60 16.97 -7.74 -11.70
C GLN A 60 16.20 -6.74 -12.58
N PHE A 61 16.36 -6.84 -13.91
CA PHE A 61 15.65 -5.98 -14.85
C PHE A 61 14.14 -6.26 -14.89
N GLN A 62 13.73 -7.50 -14.62
CA GLN A 62 12.30 -7.85 -14.56
C GLN A 62 11.61 -7.29 -13.31
N ILE A 63 12.34 -7.18 -12.19
CA ILE A 63 11.80 -6.64 -10.94
C ILE A 63 11.62 -5.11 -11.01
N GLN A 64 12.46 -4.39 -11.76
CA GLN A 64 12.40 -2.92 -11.87
C GLN A 64 11.44 -2.40 -12.94
N ALA A 65 10.91 -3.26 -13.82
CA ALA A 65 10.15 -2.85 -15.00
C ALA A 65 8.62 -2.72 -14.80
N LYS A 66 8.15 -2.37 -13.60
CA LYS A 66 6.74 -2.06 -13.35
C LYS A 66 6.56 -0.76 -12.60
#